data_AF-A0A7X3QCD5-F1
#
_entry.id   AF-A0A7X3QCD5-F1
#
_cell.length_a   1.000
_cell.length_b   1.000
_cell.length_c   1.000
_cell.angle_alpha   90.00
_cell.angle_beta   90.00
_cell.angle_gamma   90.00
#
_symmetry.space_group_name_H-M   'P 1'
#
loop_
_entity.id
_entity.type
_entity.pdbx_description
1 polymer ?
#
loop_
_entity_poly.entity_id
_entity_poly.type
_entity_poly.pdbx_seq_one_letter_code
_entity_poly.pdbx_strand_id
1 'polypeptide(L)'
;MAVRVRSVVIPAAGLGTRILPATKAFPKELLPLVDRPIIQYGVEEAAAAGIDRVVLVTSPGNNMTAAHFRPNPALEAILEKRGKTESLALVRRVAELAELTTVHQEQPLGLGHAV
;
A
#
# COMPACT_ATOMS: atom_id res chain seq x y z
N MET A 1 -7.96 8.95 -30.38
CA MET A 1 -6.93 8.56 -29.39
C MET A 1 -7.63 7.82 -28.27
N ALA A 2 -7.11 6.67 -27.81
CA ALA A 2 -7.66 5.99 -26.65
C ALA A 2 -7.37 6.81 -25.38
N VAL A 3 -8.34 6.88 -24.46
CA VAL A 3 -8.15 7.55 -23.17
C VAL A 3 -7.13 6.74 -22.36
N ARG A 4 -6.02 7.39 -21.96
CA ARG A 4 -5.01 6.75 -21.11
C ARG A 4 -5.45 6.81 -19.65
N VAL A 5 -5.63 5.65 -19.02
CA VAL A 5 -5.86 5.57 -17.57
C VAL A 5 -4.57 5.95 -16.86
N ARG A 6 -4.64 6.89 -15.92
CA ARG A 6 -3.48 7.43 -15.17
C ARG A 6 -3.56 7.20 -13.66
N SER A 7 -4.74 6.86 -13.15
CA SER A 7 -4.99 6.75 -11.71
C SER A 7 -5.75 5.46 -11.41
N VAL A 8 -5.41 4.85 -10.28
CA VAL A 8 -6.17 3.74 -9.68
C VAL A 8 -6.63 4.13 -8.28
N VAL A 9 -7.85 3.72 -7.92
CA VAL A 9 -8.38 3.85 -6.56
C VAL A 9 -8.33 2.47 -5.92
N ILE A 10 -7.73 2.38 -4.73
CA ILE A 10 -7.62 1.14 -3.97
C ILE A 10 -8.35 1.29 -2.63
N PRO A 11 -9.57 0.74 -2.50
CA PRO A 11 -10.33 0.71 -1.25
C PRO A 11 -9.71 -0.23 -0.20
N ALA A 12 -9.23 0.35 0.90
CA ALA A 12 -8.47 -0.28 1.98
C ALA A 12 -8.98 0.12 3.39
N ALA A 13 -10.26 0.49 3.51
CA ALA A 13 -10.87 0.97 4.75
C ALA A 13 -11.68 -0.09 5.53
N GLY A 14 -11.70 -1.33 5.04
CA GLY A 14 -12.50 -2.40 5.64
C GLY A 14 -11.86 -3.00 6.90
N LEU A 15 -12.69 -3.31 7.91
CA LEU A 15 -12.27 -3.82 9.22
C LEU A 15 -11.65 -5.25 9.23
N GLY A 16 -11.70 -5.98 8.11
CA GLY A 16 -11.11 -7.32 8.02
C GLY A 16 -11.80 -8.40 8.85
N THR A 17 -13.07 -8.24 9.22
CA THR A 17 -13.80 -9.15 10.13
C THR A 17 -13.79 -10.63 9.73
N ARG A 18 -13.61 -10.93 8.43
CA ARG A 18 -13.50 -12.30 7.90
C ARG A 18 -12.18 -13.01 8.22
N ILE A 19 -11.17 -12.28 8.71
CA ILE A 19 -9.81 -12.78 8.96
C ILE A 19 -9.42 -12.53 10.43
N LEU A 20 -10.41 -12.40 11.31
CA LEU A 20 -10.17 -12.37 12.74
C LEU A 20 -9.65 -13.73 13.24
N PRO A 21 -8.74 -13.75 14.25
CA PRO A 21 -8.27 -12.60 15.04
C PRO A 21 -7.09 -11.84 14.44
N ALA A 22 -6.52 -12.29 13.32
CA ALA A 22 -5.29 -11.72 12.76
C ALA A 22 -5.42 -10.22 12.47
N THR A 23 -6.58 -9.79 11.97
CA THR A 23 -6.84 -8.39 11.62
C THR A 23 -7.31 -7.51 12.77
N LYS A 24 -7.28 -8.01 14.02
CA LYS A 24 -7.69 -7.22 15.20
C LYS A 24 -6.80 -5.99 15.40
N ALA A 25 -5.51 -6.12 15.12
CA ALA A 25 -4.51 -5.06 15.29
C ALA A 25 -3.69 -4.78 14.03
N PHE A 26 -3.71 -5.70 13.06
CA PHE A 26 -2.98 -5.58 11.81
C PHE A 26 -3.95 -5.30 10.65
N PRO A 27 -3.69 -4.31 9.77
CA PRO A 27 -4.53 -4.07 8.61
C PRO A 27 -4.59 -5.31 7.70
N LYS A 28 -5.77 -5.63 7.17
CA LYS A 28 -5.94 -6.80 6.29
C LYS A 28 -5.12 -6.68 5.01
N GLU A 29 -4.86 -5.46 4.56
CA GLU A 29 -4.05 -5.10 3.40
C GLU A 29 -2.57 -5.45 3.58
N LEU A 30 -2.10 -5.44 4.83
CA LEU A 30 -0.71 -5.71 5.20
C LEU A 30 -0.45 -7.16 5.58
N LEU A 31 -1.45 -8.05 5.47
CA LEU A 31 -1.22 -9.48 5.65
C LEU A 31 -0.24 -9.95 4.56
N PRO A 32 0.85 -10.65 4.92
CA PRO A 32 1.84 -11.09 3.96
C PRO A 32 1.35 -12.30 3.16
N LEU A 33 1.56 -12.26 1.84
CA LEU A 33 1.59 -13.46 1.00
C LEU A 33 3.05 -13.78 0.75
N VAL A 34 3.53 -14.83 1.44
CA VAL A 34 4.95 -15.18 1.55
C VAL A 34 5.73 -14.05 2.25
N ASP A 35 6.29 -13.11 1.49
CA ASP A 35 7.20 -12.07 1.97
C ASP A 35 6.73 -10.63 1.65
N ARG A 36 5.59 -10.49 0.94
CA ARG A 36 5.06 -9.18 0.51
C ARG A 36 3.62 -8.97 0.95
N PRO A 37 3.23 -7.76 1.41
CA PRO A 37 1.84 -7.42 1.69
C PRO A 37 0.90 -7.62 0.50
N ILE A 38 -0.33 -8.10 0.74
CA ILE A 38 -1.37 -8.25 -0.29
C ILE A 38 -1.54 -6.96 -1.11
N ILE A 39 -1.57 -5.80 -0.46
CA ILE A 39 -1.77 -4.50 -1.12
C ILE A 39 -0.66 -4.16 -2.12
N GLN A 40 0.57 -4.63 -1.88
CA GLN A 40 1.70 -4.36 -2.76
C GLN A 40 1.50 -5.00 -4.14
N TYR A 41 0.90 -6.19 -4.21
CA TYR A 41 0.61 -6.86 -5.48
C TYR A 41 -0.30 -6.02 -6.37
N GLY A 42 -1.35 -5.39 -5.80
CA GLY A 42 -2.25 -4.52 -6.57
C GLY A 42 -1.58 -3.23 -7.07
N VAL A 43 -0.67 -2.67 -6.28
CA VAL A 43 0.10 -1.48 -6.69
C VAL A 43 1.15 -1.84 -7.74
N GLU A 44 1.83 -2.98 -7.62
CA GLU A 44 2.75 -3.50 -8.63
C GLU A 44 2.02 -3.77 -9.97
N GLU A 45 0.82 -4.33 -9.92
CA GLU A 45 -0.02 -4.57 -11.10
C GLU A 45 -0.39 -3.25 -11.79
N ALA A 46 -0.80 -2.24 -11.02
CA ALA A 46 -1.10 -0.90 -11.55
C ALA A 46 0.14 -0.27 -12.20
N ALA A 47 1.30 -0.33 -11.54
CA ALA A 47 2.55 0.18 -12.06
C ALA A 47 2.96 -0.53 -13.36
N ALA A 48 2.80 -1.86 -13.43
CA ALA A 48 3.06 -2.64 -14.63
C ALA A 48 2.12 -2.28 -15.80
N ALA A 49 0.90 -1.84 -15.50
CA ALA A 49 -0.05 -1.31 -16.49
C ALA A 49 0.26 0.15 -16.91
N GLY A 50 1.31 0.77 -16.36
CA GLY A 50 1.68 2.15 -16.64
C GLY A 50 0.81 3.20 -15.93
N ILE A 51 0.15 2.81 -14.84
CA ILE A 51 -0.60 3.70 -13.95
C ILE A 51 0.35 4.15 -12.83
N ASP A 52 0.67 5.44 -12.80
CA ASP A 52 1.66 6.01 -11.88
C ASP A 52 1.03 6.66 -10.63
N ARG A 53 -0.29 6.87 -10.61
CA ARG A 53 -1.00 7.48 -9.47
C ARG A 53 -1.91 6.50 -8.76
N VAL A 54 -1.69 6.32 -7.45
CA VAL A 54 -2.50 5.46 -6.59
C VAL A 54 -3.23 6.32 -5.56
N VAL A 55 -4.55 6.22 -5.52
CA VAL A 55 -5.38 6.79 -4.44
C VAL A 55 -5.76 5.65 -3.50
N LEU A 56 -5.16 5.63 -2.31
CA LEU A 56 -5.46 4.66 -1.27
C LEU A 56 -6.56 5.21 -0.36
N VAL A 57 -7.69 4.52 -0.30
CA VAL A 57 -8.82 4.91 0.56
C VAL A 57 -8.76 4.09 1.84
N THR A 58 -8.34 4.69 2.95
CA THR A 58 -8.13 4.00 4.24
C THR A 58 -9.16 4.39 5.29
N SER A 59 -9.27 3.61 6.37
CA SER A 59 -10.05 4.02 7.54
C SER A 59 -9.23 4.99 8.42
N PRO A 60 -9.89 5.85 9.21
CA PRO A 60 -9.22 6.60 10.26
C PRO A 60 -8.38 5.68 11.15
N GLY A 61 -7.12 6.05 11.40
CA GLY A 61 -6.17 5.26 12.19
C GLY A 61 -5.39 4.19 11.43
N ASN A 62 -5.75 3.82 10.20
CA ASN A 62 -4.96 2.91 9.36
C ASN A 62 -3.87 3.68 8.58
N ASN A 63 -2.87 4.15 9.32
CA ASN A 63 -1.71 4.85 8.74
C ASN A 63 -0.65 3.88 8.20
N MET A 64 -0.64 2.64 8.71
CA MET A 64 0.37 1.65 8.36
C MET A 64 0.32 1.27 6.88
N THR A 65 -0.88 1.16 6.30
CA THR A 65 -1.03 0.75 4.90
C THR A 65 -0.37 1.77 3.95
N ALA A 66 -0.57 3.07 4.19
CA ALA A 66 0.11 4.11 3.42
C ALA A 66 1.61 4.19 3.73
N ALA A 67 2.00 3.96 4.99
CA ALA A 67 3.41 4.00 5.41
C ALA A 67 4.27 2.93 4.73
N HIS A 68 3.70 1.76 4.37
CA HIS A 68 4.41 0.71 3.63
C HIS A 68 5.01 1.22 2.31
N PHE A 69 4.30 2.14 1.64
CA PHE A 69 4.72 2.71 0.35
C PHE A 69 5.50 4.02 0.48
N ARG A 70 5.85 4.44 1.70
CA ARG A 70 6.66 5.66 1.91
C ARG A 70 8.13 5.30 2.12
N PRO A 71 9.07 6.19 1.75
CA PRO A 71 10.47 6.04 2.12
C PRO A 71 10.66 5.86 3.62
N ASN A 72 11.65 5.08 4.02
CA ASN A 72 12.02 4.87 5.43
C ASN A 72 13.52 5.16 5.61
N PRO A 73 13.91 6.44 5.72
CA PRO A 73 15.32 6.84 5.75
C PRO A 73 16.11 6.19 6.90
N ALA A 74 15.46 5.94 8.04
CA ALA A 74 16.09 5.29 9.18
C ALA A 74 16.44 3.83 8.88
N LEU A 75 15.52 3.07 8.27
CA LEU A 75 15.78 1.69 7.85
C LEU A 75 16.82 1.64 6.72
N GLU A 76 16.71 2.52 5.73
CA GLU A 76 17.64 2.60 4.62
C GLU A 76 19.08 2.85 5.09
N ALA A 77 19.30 3.83 5.98
CA ALA A 77 20.61 4.13 6.53
C ALA A 77 21.20 2.95 7.32
N ILE A 78 20.37 2.19 8.05
CA ILE A 78 20.80 0.98 8.77
C ILE A 78 21.23 -0.11 7.79
N LEU A 79 20.46 -0.34 6.72
CA LEU A 79 20.76 -1.37 5.71
C LEU A 79 22.03 -1.02 4.93
N GLU A 80 22.18 0.25 4.56
CA GLU A 80 23.37 0.78 3.87
C GLU A 80 24.62 0.62 4.74
N LYS A 81 24.59 1.04 6.01
CA LYS A 81 25.70 0.86 6.96
C LYS A 81 26.08 -0.61 7.16
N ARG A 82 25.11 -1.52 7.07
CA ARG A 82 25.32 -2.97 7.20
C ARG A 82 25.71 -3.66 5.89
N GLY A 83 25.82 -2.93 4.78
CA GLY A 83 26.13 -3.49 3.46
C GLY A 83 25.04 -4.42 2.90
N LYS A 84 23.79 -4.30 3.36
CA LYS A 84 22.65 -5.13 2.94
C LYS A 84 22.01 -4.57 1.67
N THR A 85 22.76 -4.57 0.57
CA THR A 85 22.38 -3.93 -0.70
C THR A 85 21.10 -4.46 -1.31
N GLU A 86 20.88 -5.78 -1.31
CA GLU A 86 19.65 -6.39 -1.83
C GLU A 86 18.41 -5.95 -1.04
N SER A 87 18.48 -6.00 0.30
CA SER A 87 17.38 -5.56 1.15
C SER A 87 17.11 -4.06 1.02
N LEU A 88 18.16 -3.25 0.86
CA LEU A 88 18.03 -1.82 0.60
C LEU A 88 17.30 -1.54 -0.71
N ALA A 89 17.64 -2.27 -1.78
CA ALA A 89 16.97 -2.15 -3.06
C ALA A 89 15.48 -2.51 -2.98
N LEU A 90 15.13 -3.57 -2.23
CA LEU A 90 13.73 -3.94 -1.99
C LEU A 90 12.95 -2.83 -1.28
N VAL A 91 13.50 -2.25 -0.21
CA VAL A 91 12.84 -1.16 0.54
C VAL A 91 12.60 0.07 -0.33
N ARG A 92 13.62 0.49 -1.09
CA ARG A 92 13.50 1.65 -2.00
C ARG A 92 12.50 1.39 -3.12
N ARG A 93 12.53 0.19 -3.70
CA ARG A 93 11.63 -0.19 -4.79
C ARG A 93 10.16 -0.03 -4.42
N VAL A 94 9.78 -0.39 -3.20
CA VAL A 94 8.39 -0.26 -2.72
C VAL A 94 7.92 1.20 -2.73
N ALA A 95 8.79 2.14 -2.36
CA ALA A 95 8.47 3.57 -2.34
C ALA A 95 8.43 4.20 -3.75
N GLU A 96 9.06 3.55 -4.73
CA GLU A 96 9.13 4.01 -6.13
C GLU A 96 8.00 3.46 -7.00
N LEU A 97 7.13 2.57 -6.47
CA LEU A 97 6.10 1.91 -7.28
C LEU A 97 5.08 2.88 -7.89
N ALA A 98 4.65 3.89 -7.14
CA ALA A 98 3.65 4.86 -7.58
C ALA A 98 3.63 6.12 -6.70
N GLU A 99 3.11 7.21 -7.25
CA GLU A 99 2.72 8.40 -6.50
C GLU A 99 1.45 8.11 -5.71
N LEU A 100 1.59 7.92 -4.39
CA LEU A 100 0.48 7.52 -3.52
C LEU A 100 -0.15 8.71 -2.79
N THR A 101 -1.45 8.89 -2.98
CA THR A 101 -2.30 9.81 -2.20
C THR A 101 -3.22 9.01 -1.29
N THR A 102 -3.46 9.48 -0.08
CA THR A 102 -4.37 8.82 0.87
C THR A 102 -5.62 9.67 1.11
N VAL A 103 -6.78 9.02 1.11
CA VAL A 103 -8.07 9.60 1.47
C VAL A 103 -8.70 8.74 2.55
N HIS A 104 -9.43 9.34 3.49
CA HIS A 104 -10.10 8.60 4.56
C HIS A 104 -11.57 8.35 4.22
N GLN A 105 -11.99 7.09 4.36
CA GLN A 105 -13.40 6.71 4.44
C GLN A 105 -13.79 6.66 5.92
N GLU A 106 -14.44 7.72 6.40
CA GLU A 106 -14.78 7.90 7.82
C GLU A 106 -15.65 6.79 8.39
N GLN A 107 -16.56 6.25 7.57
CA GLN A 107 -17.46 5.16 7.95
C GLN A 107 -17.43 4.06 6.88
N PRO A 108 -17.48 2.76 7.26
CA PRO A 108 -17.40 1.64 6.33
C PRO A 108 -18.73 1.43 5.58
N LEU A 109 -19.13 2.41 4.77
CA LEU A 109 -20.39 2.46 4.01
C LEU A 109 -20.34 1.67 2.70
N GLY A 110 -19.35 0.78 2.55
CA GLY A 110 -19.18 -0.09 1.40
C GLY A 110 -18.34 0.52 0.28
N LEU A 111 -18.21 -0.26 -0.80
CA LEU A 111 -17.34 0.04 -1.94
C LEU A 111 -17.77 1.30 -2.71
N GLY A 112 -19.08 1.49 -2.93
CA GLY A 112 -19.59 2.62 -3.70
C GLY A 112 -19.34 3.97 -3.04
N HIS A 113 -19.26 4.02 -1.70
CA HIS A 113 -18.85 5.24 -0.97
C HIS A 113 -17.33 5.44 -0.98
N ALA A 114 -16.56 4.38 -1.18
CA ALA A 114 -15.10 4.46 -1.20
C ALA A 114 -14.55 4.97 -2.54
N VAL A 115 -15.29 4.76 -3.64
CA VAL A 115 -14.97 5.23 -5.00
C VAL A 115 -15.46 6.66 -5.19
#